data_AF-A0A7S1MJY8-F1
#
_entry.id   AF-A0A7S1MJY8-F1
#
_cell.length_a   1.000
_cell.length_b   1.000
_cell.length_c   1.000
_cell.angle_alpha   90.00
_cell.angle_beta   90.00
_cell.angle_gamma   90.00
#
_symmetry.space_group_name_H-M   'P 1'
#
loop_
_entity.id
_entity.type
_entity.pdbx_description
1 polymer ?
#
loop_
_entity_poly.entity_id
_entity_poly.type
_entity_poly.pdbx_seq_one_letter_code
_entity_poly.pdbx_strand_id
1 'polypeptide(L)'
;YADEELPARRARYQERLAQVAAHNAKADSRWTAGINEMSAATEEELAVMRGYVGKPRGNASRTAATTGLAPPTTSSLRGAAGVPATVDWRNHSPAVVTAVKNQGACGSCWAFATTE
;
A
#
# COMPACT_ATOMS: atom_id res chain seq x y z
N TYR A 1 17.96 14.92 -14.57
CA TYR A 1 18.84 15.20 -13.42
C TYR A 1 19.90 16.18 -13.87
N ALA A 2 20.28 17.10 -13.00
CA ALA A 2 21.45 17.94 -13.24
C ALA A 2 22.72 17.06 -13.27
N ASP A 3 23.80 17.55 -13.88
CA ASP A 3 25.01 16.76 -14.13
C ASP A 3 25.66 16.27 -12.83
N GLU A 4 25.52 17.04 -11.75
CA GLU A 4 25.98 16.70 -10.40
C GLU A 4 25.12 15.63 -9.70
N GLU A 5 23.83 15.53 -10.01
CA GLU A 5 22.88 14.64 -9.34
C GLU A 5 22.80 13.27 -10.04
N LEU A 6 22.97 13.25 -11.36
CA LEU A 6 22.84 12.05 -12.20
C LEU A 6 23.73 10.87 -11.75
N PRO A 7 25.02 11.06 -11.36
CA PRO A 7 25.86 9.96 -10.90
C PRO A 7 25.30 9.28 -9.64
N ALA A 8 24.83 10.05 -8.66
CA ALA A 8 24.25 9.51 -7.43
C ALA A 8 22.94 8.76 -7.70
N ARG A 9 22.07 9.30 -8.56
CA ARG A 9 20.83 8.64 -8.99
C ARG A 9 21.10 7.32 -9.71
N ARG A 10 22.08 7.31 -10.62
CA ARG A 10 22.49 6.11 -11.35
C ARG A 10 23.04 5.03 -10.41
N ALA A 11 23.88 5.41 -9.45
CA ALA A 11 24.44 4.47 -8.48
C ALA A 11 23.34 3.79 -7.65
N ARG A 12 22.36 4.55 -7.15
CA ARG A 12 21.20 3.98 -6.41
C ARG A 12 20.37 3.04 -7.28
N TYR A 13 20.12 3.43 -8.53
CA TYR A 13 19.38 2.58 -9.46
C TYR A 13 20.10 1.25 -9.73
N GLN A 14 21.42 1.28 -9.91
CA GLN A 14 22.24 0.08 -10.07
C GLN A 14 22.23 -0.80 -8.82
N GLU A 15 22.31 -0.20 -7.65
CA GLU A 15 22.18 -0.91 -6.37
C GLU A 15 20.81 -1.60 -6.27
N ARG A 16 19.73 -0.89 -6.62
CA ARG A 16 18.37 -1.45 -6.64
C ARG A 16 18.24 -2.61 -7.63
N LEU A 17 18.84 -2.51 -8.82
CA LEU A 17 18.88 -3.61 -9.79
C LEU A 17 19.55 -4.85 -9.20
N ALA A 18 20.68 -4.69 -8.52
CA ALA A 18 21.38 -5.79 -7.86
C ALA A 18 20.52 -6.42 -6.75
N GLN A 19 19.83 -5.59 -5.95
CA GLN A 19 18.91 -6.06 -4.91
C GLN A 19 17.72 -6.85 -5.51
N VAL A 20 17.14 -6.36 -6.61
CA VAL A 20 16.05 -7.05 -7.34
C VAL A 20 16.53 -8.40 -7.86
N ALA A 21 17.69 -8.45 -8.53
CA ALA A 21 18.25 -9.69 -9.04
C ALA A 21 18.54 -10.69 -7.93
N ALA A 22 19.16 -10.24 -6.83
CA ALA A 22 19.46 -11.08 -5.67
C ALA A 22 18.18 -11.62 -4.99
N HIS A 23 17.11 -10.82 -4.92
CA HIS A 23 15.83 -11.27 -4.40
C HIS A 23 15.18 -12.32 -5.30
N ASN A 24 15.11 -12.06 -6.60
CA ASN A 24 14.46 -12.95 -7.57
C ASN A 24 15.23 -14.27 -7.78
N ALA A 25 16.52 -14.31 -7.44
CA ALA A 25 17.31 -15.55 -7.46
C ALA A 25 17.03 -16.51 -6.29
N LYS A 26 16.30 -16.07 -5.25
CA LYS A 26 15.97 -16.92 -4.10
C LYS A 26 14.90 -17.95 -4.47
N ALA A 27 15.22 -19.23 -4.28
CA ALA A 27 14.32 -20.35 -4.63
C ALA A 27 13.03 -20.38 -3.80
N ASP A 28 13.03 -19.81 -2.61
CA ASP A 28 11.91 -19.79 -1.66
C ASP A 28 11.11 -18.47 -1.69
N SER A 29 11.40 -17.59 -2.65
CA SER A 29 10.66 -16.33 -2.74
C SER A 29 9.20 -16.56 -3.13
N ARG A 30 8.27 -16.00 -2.36
CA ARG A 30 6.83 -16.01 -2.66
C ARG A 30 6.37 -14.81 -3.48
N TRP A 31 7.30 -13.96 -3.89
CA TRP A 31 7.05 -12.77 -4.70
C TRP A 31 8.27 -12.44 -5.56
N THR A 32 8.07 -11.61 -6.57
CA THR A 32 9.14 -11.11 -7.44
C THR A 32 9.22 -9.60 -7.33
N ALA A 33 10.44 -9.08 -7.24
CA ALA A 33 10.72 -7.65 -7.28
C ALA A 33 10.89 -7.20 -8.73
N GLY A 34 10.52 -5.95 -9.01
CA GLY A 34 10.74 -5.28 -10.28
C GLY A 34 11.19 -3.84 -10.05
N ILE A 35 11.81 -3.27 -11.07
CA ILE A 35 12.15 -1.85 -11.09
C ILE A 35 10.89 -1.02 -11.36
N ASN A 36 10.78 0.12 -10.70
CA ASN A 36 9.65 1.06 -10.79
C ASN A 36 10.13 2.52 -10.59
N GLU A 37 9.21 3.47 -10.54
CA GLU A 37 9.54 4.90 -10.39
C GLU A 37 10.33 5.24 -9.11
N MET A 38 10.30 4.37 -8.09
CA MET A 38 10.98 4.58 -6.81
C MET A 38 12.41 4.04 -6.80
N SER A 39 12.88 3.42 -7.88
CA SER A 39 14.12 2.65 -7.87
C SER A 39 15.41 3.48 -7.78
N ALA A 40 15.32 4.79 -8.06
CA ALA A 40 16.41 5.76 -7.90
C ALA A 40 16.14 6.78 -6.78
N ALA A 41 15.10 6.58 -5.98
CA ALA A 41 14.70 7.50 -4.92
C ALA A 41 15.66 7.43 -3.73
N THR A 42 15.84 8.56 -3.03
CA THR A 42 16.55 8.60 -1.75
C THR A 42 15.63 8.14 -0.62
N GLU A 43 16.21 7.84 0.54
CA GLU A 43 15.42 7.40 1.69
C GLU A 43 14.49 8.51 2.20
N GLU A 44 14.88 9.77 2.05
CA GLU A 44 14.08 10.94 2.38
C GLU A 44 12.88 11.07 1.45
N GLU A 45 13.07 10.87 0.13
CA GLU A 45 11.98 10.86 -0.84
C GLU A 45 10.99 9.71 -0.60
N LEU A 46 11.53 8.53 -0.28
CA LEU A 46 10.71 7.38 0.11
C LEU A 46 9.95 7.66 1.43
N ALA A 47 10.57 8.37 2.38
CA ALA A 47 9.96 8.68 3.66
C ALA A 47 8.69 9.53 3.51
N VAL A 48 8.69 10.47 2.56
CA VAL A 48 7.50 11.29 2.27
C VAL A 48 6.32 10.44 1.81
N MET A 49 6.56 9.33 1.11
CA MET A 49 5.49 8.47 0.57
C MET A 49 4.94 7.45 1.58
N ARG A 50 5.61 7.21 2.71
CA ARG A 50 5.24 6.17 3.70
C ARG A 50 4.09 6.55 4.65
N GLY A 51 3.34 7.60 4.32
CA GLY A 51 2.12 7.97 5.05
C GLY A 51 2.38 8.82 6.29
N TYR A 52 1.45 8.77 7.26
CA TYR A 52 1.50 9.57 8.48
C TYR A 52 2.55 9.04 9.47
N VAL A 53 3.55 9.87 9.80
CA VAL A 53 4.67 9.54 10.71
C VAL A 53 4.42 10.03 12.15
N GLY A 54 3.24 10.57 12.45
CA GLY A 54 2.89 10.99 13.82
C GLY A 54 2.54 9.80 14.72
N LYS A 55 2.75 9.94 16.04
CA LYS A 55 2.20 8.97 17.00
C LYS A 55 0.70 8.89 16.79
N PRO A 56 0.09 7.69 16.73
CA PRO A 56 -1.36 7.60 16.77
C PRO A 56 -1.83 8.40 17.98
N ARG A 57 -2.67 9.42 17.75
CA ARG A 57 -3.31 10.12 18.86
C ARG A 57 -4.03 9.04 19.66
N GLY A 58 -3.60 8.83 20.91
CA GLY A 58 -4.20 7.86 21.81
C GLY A 58 -5.71 8.06 21.78
N ASN A 59 -6.44 7.00 21.47
CA ASN A 59 -7.82 7.02 20.98
C ASN A 59 -8.00 7.77 19.65
N ALA A 60 -7.86 7.04 18.54
CA ALA A 60 -8.95 7.10 17.58
C ALA A 60 -10.21 6.70 18.36
N SER A 61 -10.91 7.69 18.92
CA SER A 61 -12.23 7.47 19.46
C SER A 61 -12.98 6.81 18.31
N ARG A 62 -13.31 5.52 18.48
CA ARG A 62 -14.33 4.88 17.67
C ARG A 62 -15.64 5.56 18.09
N THR A 63 -15.81 6.83 17.73
CA THR A 63 -17.14 7.37 17.54
C THR A 63 -17.64 6.60 16.33
N ALA A 64 -18.19 5.41 16.59
CA ALA A 64 -19.07 4.74 15.67
C ALA A 64 -20.01 5.84 15.20
N ALA A 65 -19.93 6.18 13.92
CA ALA A 65 -20.93 7.04 13.31
C ALA A 65 -22.27 6.43 13.73
N THR A 66 -23.05 7.20 14.48
CA THR A 66 -24.37 6.86 14.97
C THR A 66 -25.34 6.85 13.79
N THR A 67 -25.09 5.97 12.82
CA THR A 67 -26.05 5.58 11.79
C THR A 67 -26.74 4.30 12.23
N GLY A 68 -27.30 4.25 13.44
CA GLY A 68 -28.26 3.24 13.94
C GLY A 68 -27.89 1.75 13.84
N LEU A 69 -26.76 1.40 13.25
CA LEU A 69 -26.31 0.06 12.98
C LEU A 69 -25.17 -0.20 13.95
N ALA A 70 -25.49 -0.93 15.02
CA ALA A 70 -24.45 -1.50 15.86
C ALA A 70 -23.49 -2.29 14.94
N PRO A 71 -22.16 -2.11 15.06
CA PRO A 71 -21.24 -2.95 14.31
C PRO A 71 -21.58 -4.41 14.61
N PRO A 72 -21.67 -5.29 13.59
CA PRO A 72 -21.99 -6.69 13.83
C PRO A 72 -21.01 -7.24 14.86
N THR A 73 -21.55 -7.75 15.96
CA THR A 73 -20.71 -8.35 17.00
C THR A 73 -19.97 -9.53 16.39
N THR A 74 -18.74 -9.78 16.81
CA THR A 74 -17.95 -10.94 16.33
C THR A 74 -18.64 -12.28 16.58
N SER A 75 -19.69 -12.31 17.42
CA SER A 75 -20.59 -13.45 17.61
C SER A 75 -21.54 -13.70 16.43
N SER A 76 -21.98 -12.67 15.68
CA SER A 76 -22.92 -12.83 14.55
C SER A 76 -22.25 -13.27 13.25
N LEU A 77 -20.92 -13.26 13.19
CA LEU A 77 -20.12 -13.64 12.02
C LEU A 77 -19.48 -15.04 12.17
N ARG A 78 -19.50 -15.61 13.38
CA ARG A 78 -18.85 -16.88 13.68
C ARG A 78 -19.73 -18.01 13.15
N GLY A 79 -19.43 -18.46 11.92
CA GLY A 79 -20.20 -19.50 11.23
C GLY A 79 -21.11 -18.98 10.11
N ALA A 80 -20.79 -17.84 9.51
CA ALA A 80 -21.44 -17.42 8.25
C ALA A 80 -21.23 -18.51 7.18
N ALA A 81 -22.20 -19.43 7.10
CA ALA A 81 -22.24 -20.45 6.06
C ALA A 81 -22.30 -19.74 4.70
N GLY A 82 -21.49 -20.19 3.74
CA GLY A 82 -21.51 -19.65 2.37
C GLY A 82 -20.50 -18.55 2.07
N VAL A 83 -19.50 -18.28 2.93
CA VAL A 83 -18.33 -17.49 2.50
C VAL A 83 -17.54 -18.32 1.47
N PRO A 84 -17.35 -17.82 0.24
CA PRO A 84 -16.63 -18.57 -0.78
C PRO A 84 -15.13 -18.66 -0.46
N ALA A 85 -14.47 -19.70 -0.99
CA ALA A 85 -13.03 -19.91 -0.79
C ALA A 85 -12.17 -18.77 -1.38
N THR A 86 -12.70 -18.04 -2.35
CA THR A 86 -12.03 -16.92 -3.04
C THR A 86 -13.04 -15.80 -3.31
N VAL A 87 -12.63 -14.56 -3.07
CA VAL A 87 -13.40 -13.35 -3.39
C VAL A 87 -12.49 -12.35 -4.09
N ASP A 88 -12.99 -11.74 -5.16
CA ASP A 88 -12.37 -10.58 -5.80
C ASP A 88 -13.45 -9.53 -6.10
N TRP A 89 -13.44 -8.44 -5.35
CA TRP A 89 -14.44 -7.36 -5.45
C TRP A 89 -14.36 -6.59 -6.78
N ARG A 90 -13.25 -6.71 -7.52
CA ARG A 90 -13.13 -6.10 -8.85
C ARG A 90 -14.06 -6.75 -9.88
N ASN A 91 -14.45 -8.00 -9.65
CA ASN A 91 -15.34 -8.75 -10.53
C ASN A 91 -16.84 -8.54 -10.21
N HIS A 92 -17.16 -7.70 -9.23
CA HIS A 92 -18.53 -7.42 -8.85
C HIS A 92 -19.23 -6.52 -9.89
N SER A 93 -20.54 -6.74 -10.08
CA SER A 93 -21.40 -5.90 -10.92
C SER A 93 -22.62 -5.44 -10.10
N PRO A 94 -22.83 -4.12 -9.89
CA PRO A 94 -22.03 -3.00 -10.41
C PRO A 94 -20.63 -2.94 -9.78
N ALA A 95 -19.69 -2.28 -10.46
CA ALA A 95 -18.31 -2.15 -9.96
C ALA A 95 -18.28 -1.42 -8.61
N VAL A 96 -17.57 -2.00 -7.64
CA VAL A 96 -17.41 -1.44 -6.29
C VAL A 96 -15.98 -1.01 -5.97
N VAL A 97 -15.04 -1.30 -6.87
CA VAL A 97 -13.62 -0.91 -6.76
C VAL A 97 -13.31 0.07 -7.88
N THR A 98 -12.72 1.22 -7.55
CA THR A 98 -12.35 2.22 -8.56
C THR A 98 -11.01 1.89 -9.23
N ALA A 99 -10.66 2.61 -10.30
CA ALA A 99 -9.36 2.44 -10.96
C ALA A 99 -8.20 2.83 -10.03
N VAL A 100 -7.05 2.16 -10.19
CA VAL A 100 -5.86 2.46 -9.39
C VAL A 100 -5.42 3.91 -9.59
N LYS A 101 -5.15 4.60 -8.48
CA LYS A 101 -4.67 5.99 -8.44
C LYS A 101 -3.22 6.06 -7.98
N ASN A 102 -2.60 7.26 -8.04
CA ASN A 102 -1.23 7.49 -7.59
C ASN A 102 -1.19 8.63 -6.55
N GLN A 103 -0.64 8.36 -5.36
CA GLN A 103 -0.49 9.35 -4.27
C GLN A 103 0.61 10.40 -4.55
N GLY A 104 1.51 10.12 -5.48
CA GLY A 104 2.67 10.95 -5.81
C GLY A 104 3.64 11.09 -4.64
N ALA A 105 4.36 12.21 -4.60
CA ALA A 105 5.31 12.55 -3.53
C ALA A 105 4.61 13.07 -2.26
N CYS A 106 3.49 12.46 -1.87
CA CYS A 106 2.71 12.82 -0.69
C CYS A 106 2.39 11.58 0.14
N GLY A 107 2.51 11.68 1.46
CA GLY A 107 2.15 10.63 2.42
C GLY A 107 0.64 10.51 2.65
N SER A 108 -0.13 10.53 1.56
CA SER A 108 -1.60 10.61 1.57
C SER A 108 -2.29 9.25 1.42
N CYS A 109 -1.56 8.12 1.48
CA CYS A 109 -2.12 6.77 1.34
C CYS A 109 -3.35 6.50 2.23
N TRP A 110 -3.42 7.12 3.42
CA TRP A 110 -4.57 7.04 4.33
C TRP A 110 -5.84 7.67 3.74
N ALA A 111 -5.71 8.77 3.01
CA ALA A 111 -6.83 9.44 2.34
C ALA A 111 -7.37 8.60 1.19
N PHE A 112 -6.47 8.02 0.37
CA PHE A 112 -6.85 7.08 -0.70
C PHE A 112 -7.61 5.89 -0.10
N ALA A 113 -7.07 5.25 0.94
CA ALA A 113 -7.71 4.14 1.64
C ALA A 113 -9.08 4.48 2.26
N THR A 114 -9.40 5.76 2.46
CA THR A 114 -10.70 6.21 2.99
C THR A 114 -11.73 6.43 1.87
N THR A 115 -11.27 6.73 0.65
CA THR A 115 -12.13 7.03 -0.50
C THR A 115 -12.35 5.85 -1.45
N GLU A 116 -11.57 4.78 -1.31
CA GLU A 116 -11.76 3.50 -2.00
C GLU A 116 -12.78 2.60 -1.29
#